data_AF-A0A9W7FZ44-F1
#
_entry.id   AF-A0A9W7FZ44-F1
#
_cell.length_a   1.000
_cell.length_b   1.000
_cell.length_c   1.000
_cell.angle_alpha   90.00
_cell.angle_beta   90.00
_cell.angle_gamma   90.00
#
_symmetry.space_group_name_H-M   'P 1'
#
loop_
_entity.id
_entity.type
_entity.pdbx_description
1 polymer ?
#
loop_
_entity_poly.entity_id
_entity_poly.type
_entity_poly.pdbx_seq_one_letter_code
_entity_poly.pdbx_strand_id
1 'polypeptide(L)'
;MTKTAVYSGVESFLNDRELTEVTFAKGVTSIGDSAFEGCSSLAAITIPDGVTSIGKGAFYRCSSLTSITIPDGVTTIGNYAFQACFSLTAITIPDGVTVIRYEAFYGCSSLTTITIPDSVTSIGEYAFLGCSSLTAITIPNGVTTICMSAFYGCSSLTAMSIPDGLTMICSYAFKGCSSLTAITIPDSVTTISQQAFLGCSSLTAITIPDSVTLIEAWAFRDCVALTKLILSPAVSIGPDCFSNCTALIAATADKNMPTVEDLLDYRWHRKPAVIERVNALLCLKGTWDHVENHPSETDSLKRKRTDDAPLRVTEAREKIPKVLWRVILEFL
;
A
#
# COMPACT_ATOMS: atom_id res chain seq x y z
N MET A 1 -27.04 25.69 12.08
CA MET A 1 -27.55 25.30 13.42
C MET A 1 -26.96 23.92 13.73
N THR A 2 -26.70 23.55 14.99
CA THR A 2 -26.26 22.17 15.29
C THR A 2 -27.46 21.23 15.19
N LYS A 3 -27.37 20.17 14.38
CA LYS A 3 -28.46 19.19 14.20
C LYS A 3 -28.12 17.89 14.90
N THR A 4 -29.06 17.38 15.69
CA THR A 4 -29.02 16.04 16.30
C THR A 4 -30.04 15.15 15.60
N ALA A 5 -29.70 13.89 15.34
CA ALA A 5 -30.60 12.92 14.73
C ALA A 5 -30.57 11.54 15.42
N VAL A 6 -31.63 10.76 15.21
CA VAL A 6 -31.71 9.35 15.63
C VAL A 6 -31.50 8.48 14.39
N TYR A 7 -30.56 7.54 14.43
CA TYR A 7 -30.36 6.52 13.40
C TYR A 7 -31.03 5.21 13.84
N SER A 8 -31.95 4.69 13.02
CA SER A 8 -32.68 3.43 13.26
C SER A 8 -32.23 2.27 12.37
N GLY A 9 -31.23 2.47 11.51
CA GLY A 9 -30.61 1.42 10.68
C GLY A 9 -30.88 1.54 9.19
N VAL A 10 -31.81 2.41 8.78
CA VAL A 10 -32.26 2.54 7.38
C VAL A 10 -32.14 3.96 6.83
N GLU A 11 -31.95 4.95 7.70
CA GLU A 11 -31.79 6.34 7.30
C GLU A 11 -30.49 6.55 6.54
N SER A 12 -30.48 7.57 5.70
CA SER A 12 -29.25 8.11 5.15
C SER A 12 -29.23 9.60 5.47
N PHE A 13 -28.17 10.02 6.15
CA PHE A 13 -27.82 11.41 6.41
C PHE A 13 -26.81 11.91 5.35
N LEU A 14 -26.82 11.31 4.16
CA LEU A 14 -25.93 11.66 3.06
C LEU A 14 -25.91 13.18 2.82
N ASN A 15 -24.71 13.76 2.90
CA ASN A 15 -24.41 15.18 2.79
C ASN A 15 -25.14 16.09 3.79
N ASP A 16 -25.57 15.56 4.94
CA ASP A 16 -26.11 16.37 6.03
C ASP A 16 -24.98 17.11 6.76
N ARG A 17 -24.60 18.26 6.19
CA ARG A 17 -23.48 19.08 6.69
C ARG A 17 -23.79 19.82 7.99
N GLU A 18 -25.02 19.77 8.50
CA GLU A 18 -25.38 20.36 9.79
C GLU A 18 -25.47 19.30 10.90
N LEU A 19 -25.44 18.01 10.56
CA LEU A 19 -25.45 16.92 11.54
C LEU A 19 -24.18 16.94 12.39
N THR A 20 -24.37 17.19 13.68
CA THR A 20 -23.28 17.26 14.68
C THR A 20 -23.34 16.12 15.68
N GLU A 21 -24.49 15.50 15.87
CA GLU A 21 -24.71 14.46 16.87
C GLU A 21 -25.69 13.39 16.36
N VAL A 22 -25.38 12.13 16.64
CA VAL A 22 -26.21 10.97 16.28
C VAL A 22 -26.45 10.13 17.52
N THR A 23 -27.70 9.80 17.75
CA THR A 23 -28.12 8.78 18.72
C THR A 23 -28.67 7.57 17.96
N PHE A 24 -28.61 6.39 18.58
CA PHE A 24 -29.03 5.15 17.93
C PHE A 24 -30.33 4.62 18.54
N ALA A 25 -31.26 4.20 17.69
CA ALA A 25 -32.44 3.48 18.14
C ALA A 25 -32.06 2.10 18.69
N LYS A 26 -32.89 1.56 19.59
CA LYS A 26 -32.69 0.21 20.13
C LYS A 26 -32.76 -0.83 19.00
N GLY A 27 -31.80 -1.74 18.96
CA GLY A 27 -31.80 -2.87 18.02
C GLY A 27 -31.17 -2.58 16.65
N VAL A 28 -30.46 -1.47 16.49
CA VAL A 28 -29.63 -1.24 15.29
C VAL A 28 -28.54 -2.32 15.23
N THR A 29 -28.52 -3.09 14.14
CA THR A 29 -27.57 -4.19 13.93
C THR A 29 -26.50 -3.89 12.87
N SER A 30 -26.65 -2.81 12.12
CA SER A 30 -25.75 -2.42 11.03
C SER A 30 -25.80 -0.92 10.78
N ILE A 31 -24.70 -0.35 10.29
CA ILE A 31 -24.67 0.96 9.64
C ILE A 31 -24.71 0.73 8.13
N GLY A 32 -25.72 1.28 7.46
CA GLY A 32 -25.92 1.14 6.03
C GLY A 32 -24.85 1.84 5.18
N ASP A 33 -24.81 1.48 3.90
CA ASP A 33 -23.96 2.12 2.90
C ASP A 33 -24.23 3.63 2.83
N SER A 34 -23.17 4.44 2.82
CA SER A 34 -23.24 5.91 2.77
C SER A 34 -24.14 6.55 3.83
N ALA A 35 -24.41 5.88 4.96
CA ALA A 35 -25.36 6.34 5.99
C ALA A 35 -25.03 7.74 6.53
N PHE A 36 -23.75 8.08 6.68
CA PHE A 36 -23.26 9.38 7.15
C PHE A 36 -22.28 10.01 6.16
N GLU A 37 -22.27 9.56 4.91
CA GLU A 37 -21.36 10.12 3.89
C GLU A 37 -21.56 11.64 3.80
N GLY A 38 -20.48 12.42 3.85
CA GLY A 38 -20.52 13.87 3.72
C GLY A 38 -21.12 14.62 4.92
N CYS A 39 -21.37 13.95 6.05
CA CYS A 39 -21.69 14.60 7.33
C CYS A 39 -20.47 15.35 7.88
N SER A 40 -20.11 16.45 7.23
CA SER A 40 -18.85 17.16 7.44
C SER A 40 -18.74 17.89 8.78
N SER A 41 -19.83 17.99 9.54
CA SER A 41 -19.86 18.60 10.89
C SER A 41 -19.95 17.57 12.02
N LEU A 42 -20.07 16.28 11.71
CA LEU A 42 -20.12 15.21 12.72
C LEU A 42 -18.72 15.05 13.33
N ALA A 43 -18.56 15.39 14.60
CA ALA A 43 -17.26 15.45 15.26
C ALA A 43 -16.89 14.16 16.00
N ALA A 44 -17.89 13.44 16.52
CA ALA A 44 -17.71 12.19 17.23
C ALA A 44 -18.93 11.28 17.04
N ILE A 45 -18.73 9.97 17.08
CA ILE A 45 -19.83 8.99 17.08
C ILE A 45 -19.47 7.75 17.89
N THR A 46 -20.41 7.26 18.68
CA THR A 46 -20.29 5.99 19.42
C THR A 46 -21.27 5.00 18.83
N ILE A 47 -20.76 3.98 18.14
CA ILE A 47 -21.59 2.92 17.56
C ILE A 47 -22.00 1.94 18.69
N PRO A 48 -23.28 1.57 18.81
CA PRO A 48 -23.75 0.72 19.91
C PRO A 48 -23.39 -0.76 19.69
N ASP A 49 -23.18 -1.50 20.79
CA ASP A 49 -22.71 -2.91 20.82
C ASP A 49 -23.49 -3.90 19.93
N GLY A 50 -24.75 -3.61 19.60
CA GLY A 50 -25.56 -4.47 18.73
C GLY A 50 -25.16 -4.44 17.25
N VAL A 51 -24.31 -3.48 16.85
CA VAL A 51 -23.89 -3.32 15.46
C VAL A 51 -22.82 -4.35 15.09
N THR A 52 -23.03 -5.04 13.98
CA THR A 52 -22.16 -6.12 13.49
C THR A 52 -21.46 -5.77 12.17
N SER A 53 -21.92 -4.73 11.47
CA SER A 53 -21.36 -4.30 10.20
C SER A 53 -21.46 -2.79 9.98
N ILE A 54 -20.43 -2.24 9.33
CA ILE A 54 -20.36 -0.86 8.84
C ILE A 54 -20.26 -0.92 7.32
N GLY A 55 -21.25 -0.31 6.66
CA GLY A 55 -21.42 -0.32 5.22
C GLY A 55 -20.33 0.41 4.45
N LYS A 56 -20.38 0.22 3.13
CA LYS A 56 -19.53 0.87 2.14
C LYS A 56 -19.71 2.39 2.23
N GLY A 57 -18.61 3.13 2.41
CA GLY A 57 -18.64 4.60 2.52
C GLY A 57 -19.48 5.16 3.66
N ALA A 58 -19.79 4.37 4.69
CA ALA A 58 -20.70 4.79 5.76
C ALA A 58 -20.33 6.14 6.40
N PHE A 59 -19.03 6.47 6.50
CA PHE A 59 -18.51 7.75 7.02
C PHE A 59 -17.62 8.47 6.00
N TYR A 60 -17.77 8.18 4.70
CA TYR A 60 -16.97 8.83 3.65
C TYR A 60 -17.12 10.35 3.73
N ARG A 61 -16.01 11.10 3.76
CA ARG A 61 -15.99 12.57 3.89
C ARG A 61 -16.68 13.11 5.16
N CYS A 62 -16.75 12.36 6.25
CA CYS A 62 -16.98 12.93 7.59
C CYS A 62 -15.72 13.70 8.04
N SER A 63 -15.45 14.84 7.40
CA SER A 63 -14.17 15.54 7.49
C SER A 63 -13.81 16.07 8.88
N SER A 64 -14.81 16.36 9.72
CA SER A 64 -14.63 16.82 11.10
C SER A 64 -14.64 15.68 12.13
N LEU A 65 -14.84 14.42 11.72
CA LEU A 65 -14.90 13.28 12.63
C LEU A 65 -13.51 13.09 13.26
N THR A 66 -13.40 13.39 14.54
CA THR A 66 -12.15 13.29 15.31
C THR A 66 -12.03 11.98 16.07
N SER A 67 -13.17 11.41 16.48
CA SER A 67 -13.22 10.17 17.26
C SER A 67 -14.40 9.30 16.84
N ILE A 68 -14.18 7.99 16.83
CA ILE A 68 -15.22 7.00 16.64
C ILE A 68 -14.95 5.81 17.56
N THR A 69 -16.00 5.33 18.22
CA THR A 69 -15.96 4.07 18.96
C THR A 69 -16.69 3.01 18.15
N ILE A 70 -15.98 1.96 17.74
CA ILE A 70 -16.53 0.80 17.04
C ILE A 70 -16.59 -0.36 18.05
N PRO A 71 -17.74 -1.00 18.25
CA PRO A 71 -17.87 -2.10 19.22
C PRO A 71 -17.25 -3.41 18.70
N ASP A 72 -16.87 -4.27 19.63
CA ASP A 72 -16.19 -5.56 19.37
C ASP A 72 -17.00 -6.50 18.47
N GLY A 73 -18.33 -6.37 18.45
CA GLY A 73 -19.24 -7.17 17.62
C GLY A 73 -19.15 -6.90 16.12
N VAL A 74 -18.48 -5.81 15.69
CA VAL A 74 -18.32 -5.49 14.28
C VAL A 74 -17.33 -6.44 13.61
N THR A 75 -17.80 -7.12 12.57
CA THR A 75 -16.99 -8.08 11.78
C THR A 75 -16.65 -7.56 10.38
N THR A 76 -17.34 -6.51 9.93
CA THR A 76 -17.18 -5.96 8.59
C THR A 76 -17.13 -4.44 8.62
N ILE A 77 -16.07 -3.88 8.03
CA ILE A 77 -15.95 -2.46 7.66
C ILE A 77 -15.88 -2.40 6.13
N GLY A 78 -16.80 -1.66 5.51
CA GLY A 78 -16.95 -1.58 4.06
C GLY A 78 -15.80 -0.87 3.33
N ASN A 79 -15.78 -1.00 2.00
CA ASN A 79 -14.85 -0.23 1.17
C ASN A 79 -15.05 1.27 1.43
N TYR A 80 -13.94 2.01 1.50
CA TYR A 80 -13.87 3.46 1.72
C TYR A 80 -14.73 3.98 2.89
N ALA A 81 -15.02 3.15 3.89
CA ALA A 81 -15.91 3.47 5.00
C ALA A 81 -15.52 4.76 5.74
N PHE A 82 -14.22 5.02 5.92
CA PHE A 82 -13.67 6.21 6.58
C PHE A 82 -12.81 7.06 5.63
N GLN A 83 -12.97 6.89 4.32
CA GLN A 83 -12.19 7.67 3.37
C GLN A 83 -12.45 9.17 3.58
N ALA A 84 -11.41 9.99 3.53
CA ALA A 84 -11.45 11.43 3.71
C ALA A 84 -12.04 11.90 5.07
N CYS A 85 -11.94 11.07 6.12
CA CYS A 85 -12.10 11.51 7.50
C CYS A 85 -10.85 12.27 7.96
N PHE A 86 -10.62 13.45 7.39
CA PHE A 86 -9.36 14.21 7.54
C PHE A 86 -8.96 14.51 8.99
N SER A 87 -9.93 14.63 9.90
CA SER A 87 -9.69 14.95 11.31
C SER A 87 -9.59 13.73 12.23
N LEU A 88 -9.78 12.51 11.72
CA LEU A 88 -9.77 11.30 12.55
C LEU A 88 -8.36 11.05 13.08
N THR A 89 -8.18 11.02 14.40
CA THR A 89 -6.83 10.98 15.01
C THR A 89 -6.39 9.59 15.43
N ALA A 90 -7.33 8.72 15.81
CA ALA A 90 -7.10 7.35 16.22
C ALA A 90 -8.32 6.48 15.88
N ILE A 91 -8.07 5.20 15.62
CA ILE A 91 -9.13 4.20 15.49
C ILE A 91 -8.64 2.82 15.94
N THR A 92 -9.52 2.07 16.60
CA THR A 92 -9.31 0.66 16.94
C THR A 92 -10.18 -0.18 16.03
N ILE A 93 -9.55 -1.09 15.28
CA ILE A 93 -10.28 -2.07 14.45
C ILE A 93 -10.69 -3.24 15.36
N PRO A 94 -11.97 -3.63 15.39
CA PRO A 94 -12.47 -4.72 16.23
C PRO A 94 -11.91 -6.10 15.84
N ASP A 95 -11.72 -6.97 16.82
CA ASP A 95 -11.18 -8.34 16.67
C ASP A 95 -12.00 -9.24 15.72
N GLY A 96 -13.25 -8.89 15.44
CA GLY A 96 -14.08 -9.61 14.46
C GLY A 96 -13.71 -9.32 13.00
N VAL A 97 -12.94 -8.26 12.73
CA VAL A 97 -12.60 -7.83 11.37
C VAL A 97 -11.43 -8.64 10.83
N THR A 98 -11.62 -9.23 9.64
CA THR A 98 -10.59 -10.06 8.99
C THR A 98 -9.90 -9.37 7.81
N VAL A 99 -10.49 -8.30 7.27
CA VAL A 99 -9.97 -7.59 6.09
C VAL A 99 -10.12 -6.08 6.28
N ILE A 100 -9.02 -5.35 6.13
CA ILE A 100 -9.05 -3.91 5.93
C ILE A 100 -9.26 -3.67 4.43
N ARG A 101 -10.43 -3.11 4.08
CA ARG A 101 -10.90 -3.06 2.69
C ARG A 101 -10.29 -1.93 1.86
N TYR A 102 -10.57 -1.97 0.55
CA TYR A 102 -10.18 -0.95 -0.44
C TYR A 102 -10.48 0.46 0.08
N GLU A 103 -9.48 1.33 0.10
CA GLU A 103 -9.56 2.75 0.51
C GLU A 103 -10.16 3.00 1.90
N ALA A 104 -10.25 2.00 2.80
CA ALA A 104 -11.01 2.10 4.05
C ALA A 104 -10.66 3.34 4.90
N PHE A 105 -9.39 3.75 4.94
CA PHE A 105 -8.87 4.92 5.65
C PHE A 105 -8.10 5.88 4.73
N TYR A 106 -8.37 5.83 3.41
CA TYR A 106 -7.71 6.73 2.46
C TYR A 106 -7.93 8.18 2.86
N GLY A 107 -6.85 8.96 2.97
CA GLY A 107 -6.90 10.38 3.27
C GLY A 107 -7.29 10.72 4.71
N CYS A 108 -7.23 9.78 5.66
CA CYS A 108 -7.29 10.10 7.09
C CYS A 108 -6.00 10.81 7.54
N SER A 109 -5.78 12.03 7.05
CA SER A 109 -4.50 12.74 7.15
C SER A 109 -4.06 13.08 8.58
N SER A 110 -5.00 13.16 9.53
CA SER A 110 -4.72 13.37 10.96
C SER A 110 -4.57 12.07 11.75
N LEU A 111 -4.71 10.90 11.12
CA LEU A 111 -4.63 9.60 11.80
C LEU A 111 -3.19 9.39 12.27
N THR A 112 -3.00 9.41 13.59
CA THR A 112 -1.69 9.27 14.22
C THR A 112 -1.41 7.83 14.65
N THR A 113 -2.46 7.10 15.02
CA THR A 113 -2.38 5.71 15.49
C THR A 113 -3.57 4.90 14.98
N ILE A 114 -3.32 3.62 14.73
CA ILE A 114 -4.38 2.64 14.45
C ILE A 114 -4.00 1.31 15.09
N THR A 115 -4.97 0.65 15.71
CA THR A 115 -4.81 -0.71 16.21
C THR A 115 -5.43 -1.69 15.22
N ILE A 116 -4.61 -2.56 14.65
CA ILE A 116 -5.03 -3.65 13.76
C ILE A 116 -5.00 -4.95 14.56
N PRO A 117 -6.11 -5.70 14.69
CA PRO A 117 -6.17 -6.93 15.46
C PRO A 117 -5.59 -8.11 14.69
N ASP A 118 -5.16 -9.14 15.43
CA ASP A 118 -4.51 -10.35 14.89
C ASP A 118 -5.40 -11.16 13.92
N SER A 119 -6.72 -10.93 13.95
CA SER A 119 -7.70 -11.51 13.03
C SER A 119 -7.55 -11.04 11.59
N VAL A 120 -6.88 -9.90 11.33
CA VAL A 120 -6.74 -9.34 9.99
C VAL A 120 -5.74 -10.15 9.18
N THR A 121 -6.18 -10.61 8.01
CA THR A 121 -5.36 -11.40 7.08
C THR A 121 -4.97 -10.63 5.82
N SER A 122 -5.63 -9.51 5.52
CA SER A 122 -5.39 -8.73 4.30
C SER A 122 -5.64 -7.24 4.50
N ILE A 123 -4.78 -6.43 3.88
CA ILE A 123 -4.89 -4.97 3.77
C ILE A 123 -5.05 -4.59 2.29
N GLY A 124 -6.21 -4.01 1.97
CA GLY A 124 -6.63 -3.69 0.61
C GLY A 124 -5.88 -2.52 -0.04
N GLU A 125 -6.10 -2.35 -1.34
CA GLU A 125 -5.47 -1.27 -2.11
C GLU A 125 -5.82 0.09 -1.54
N TYR A 126 -4.83 0.98 -1.46
CA TYR A 126 -4.97 2.35 -0.98
C TYR A 126 -5.54 2.50 0.44
N ALA A 127 -5.57 1.42 1.25
CA ALA A 127 -6.26 1.40 2.54
C ALA A 127 -5.87 2.55 3.47
N PHE A 128 -4.58 2.90 3.53
CA PHE A 128 -4.02 3.99 4.33
C PHE A 128 -3.34 5.07 3.48
N LEU A 129 -3.65 5.15 2.18
CA LEU A 129 -3.03 6.15 1.32
C LEU A 129 -3.31 7.56 1.87
N GLY A 130 -2.26 8.35 2.04
CA GLY A 130 -2.36 9.73 2.54
C GLY A 130 -2.68 9.85 4.02
N CYS A 131 -2.50 8.80 4.82
CA CYS A 131 -2.47 8.90 6.30
C CYS A 131 -1.16 9.57 6.75
N SER A 132 -0.98 10.84 6.38
CA SER A 132 0.30 11.55 6.45
C SER A 132 0.85 11.72 7.87
N SER A 133 -0.02 11.73 8.89
CA SER A 133 0.35 11.86 10.30
C SER A 133 0.59 10.53 11.02
N LEU A 134 0.44 9.38 10.34
CA LEU A 134 0.58 8.06 10.96
C LEU A 134 2.05 7.83 11.31
N THR A 135 2.38 7.74 12.60
CA THR A 135 3.78 7.70 13.06
C THR A 135 4.33 6.29 13.24
N ALA A 136 3.46 5.35 13.61
CA ALA A 136 3.75 3.94 13.80
C ALA A 136 2.51 3.10 13.49
N ILE A 137 2.73 1.90 12.97
CA ILE A 137 1.69 0.90 12.79
C ILE A 137 2.27 -0.49 13.04
N THR A 138 1.53 -1.32 13.77
CA THR A 138 1.85 -2.74 13.92
C THR A 138 0.95 -3.52 12.97
N ILE A 139 1.56 -4.21 12.02
CA ILE A 139 0.85 -5.12 11.12
C ILE A 139 0.93 -6.53 11.72
N PRO A 140 -0.19 -7.21 11.99
CA PRO A 140 -0.17 -8.57 12.51
C PRO A 140 0.53 -9.56 11.58
N ASN A 141 1.18 -10.57 12.16
CA ASN A 141 1.87 -11.61 11.39
C ASN A 141 0.91 -12.48 10.54
N GLY A 142 -0.38 -12.49 10.88
CA GLY A 142 -1.42 -13.16 10.10
C GLY A 142 -1.74 -12.49 8.75
N VAL A 143 -1.26 -11.25 8.54
CA VAL A 143 -1.46 -10.54 7.26
C VAL A 143 -0.57 -11.17 6.20
N THR A 144 -1.17 -11.73 5.16
CA THR A 144 -0.46 -12.32 4.02
C THR A 144 -0.40 -11.40 2.80
N THR A 145 -1.21 -10.34 2.79
CA THR A 145 -1.35 -9.44 1.64
C THR A 145 -1.42 -7.98 2.09
N ILE A 146 -0.50 -7.16 1.55
CA ILE A 146 -0.57 -5.69 1.59
C ILE A 146 -0.60 -5.22 0.13
N CYS A 147 -1.75 -4.74 -0.32
CA CYS A 147 -1.97 -4.43 -1.74
C CYS A 147 -1.33 -3.11 -2.19
N MET A 148 -1.45 -2.83 -3.49
CA MET A 148 -0.94 -1.63 -4.16
C MET A 148 -1.25 -0.33 -3.38
N SER A 149 -0.22 0.49 -3.20
CA SER A 149 -0.29 1.80 -2.54
C SER A 149 -0.89 1.83 -1.13
N ALA A 150 -0.94 0.70 -0.40
CA ALA A 150 -1.62 0.62 0.89
C ALA A 150 -1.16 1.69 1.90
N PHE A 151 0.13 2.02 1.95
CA PHE A 151 0.72 3.04 2.83
C PHE A 151 1.35 4.22 2.06
N TYR A 152 0.97 4.42 0.80
CA TYR A 152 1.45 5.55 0.00
C TYR A 152 1.25 6.86 0.77
N GLY A 153 2.28 7.67 0.91
CA GLY A 153 2.18 9.01 1.50
C GLY A 153 1.96 9.03 3.01
N CYS A 154 2.21 7.92 3.71
CA CYS A 154 2.32 7.92 5.17
C CYS A 154 3.65 8.59 5.58
N SER A 155 3.75 9.90 5.35
CA SER A 155 5.00 10.67 5.39
C SER A 155 5.66 10.71 6.77
N SER A 156 4.87 10.62 7.85
CA SER A 156 5.36 10.61 9.24
C SER A 156 5.67 9.21 9.77
N LEU A 157 5.48 8.14 8.98
CA LEU A 157 5.71 6.78 9.43
C LEU A 157 7.22 6.56 9.66
N THR A 158 7.62 6.31 10.91
CA THR A 158 9.03 6.22 11.29
C THR A 158 9.57 4.80 11.32
N ALA A 159 8.70 3.86 11.69
CA ALA A 159 9.01 2.44 11.81
C ALA A 159 7.76 1.60 11.55
N MET A 160 7.99 0.42 10.95
CA MET A 160 7.01 -0.65 10.85
C MET A 160 7.73 -1.98 10.60
N SER A 161 7.09 -3.09 10.92
CA SER A 161 7.51 -4.43 10.53
C SER A 161 6.66 -4.94 9.36
N ILE A 162 7.31 -5.52 8.35
CA ILE A 162 6.62 -6.29 7.32
C ILE A 162 6.32 -7.67 7.92
N PRO A 163 5.07 -8.18 7.81
CA PRO A 163 4.73 -9.52 8.28
C PRO A 163 5.50 -10.63 7.56
N ASP A 164 5.90 -11.67 8.29
CA ASP A 164 6.64 -12.84 7.77
C ASP A 164 5.85 -13.68 6.75
N GLY A 165 4.56 -13.43 6.58
CA GLY A 165 3.71 -14.11 5.59
C GLY A 165 3.72 -13.47 4.20
N LEU A 166 4.29 -12.27 4.03
CA LEU A 166 4.25 -11.55 2.75
C LEU A 166 5.25 -12.11 1.75
N THR A 167 4.76 -12.46 0.56
CA THR A 167 5.62 -12.93 -0.55
C THR A 167 6.02 -11.82 -1.52
N MET A 168 5.33 -10.68 -1.48
CA MET A 168 5.52 -9.53 -2.37
C MET A 168 5.26 -8.22 -1.63
N ILE A 169 6.12 -7.23 -1.88
CA ILE A 169 5.86 -5.84 -1.52
C ILE A 169 5.30 -5.15 -2.77
N CYS A 170 4.01 -4.88 -2.78
CA CYS A 170 3.29 -4.39 -3.96
C CYS A 170 3.72 -2.98 -4.40
N SER A 171 3.35 -2.64 -5.64
CA SER A 171 3.71 -1.37 -6.25
C SER A 171 3.25 -0.19 -5.40
N TYR A 172 4.14 0.79 -5.24
CA TYR A 172 3.92 2.01 -4.46
C TYR A 172 3.55 1.81 -2.97
N ALA A 173 3.68 0.59 -2.41
CA ALA A 173 3.16 0.25 -1.08
C ALA A 173 3.59 1.25 0.01
N PHE A 174 4.84 1.69 0.00
CA PHE A 174 5.45 2.64 0.95
C PHE A 174 6.01 3.88 0.25
N LYS A 175 5.52 4.20 -0.96
CA LYS A 175 5.95 5.39 -1.69
C LYS A 175 5.67 6.65 -0.86
N GLY A 176 6.68 7.49 -0.68
CA GLY A 176 6.56 8.75 0.05
C GLY A 176 6.47 8.59 1.57
N CYS A 177 6.83 7.43 2.13
CA CYS A 177 7.08 7.27 3.57
C CYS A 177 8.39 7.97 3.96
N SER A 178 8.41 9.30 3.85
CA SER A 178 9.62 10.11 3.90
C SER A 178 10.37 10.06 5.22
N SER A 179 9.70 9.77 6.34
CA SER A 179 10.28 9.63 7.68
C SER A 179 10.68 8.20 8.05
N LEU A 180 10.47 7.21 7.17
CA LEU A 180 10.80 5.82 7.45
C LEU A 180 12.31 5.65 7.51
N THR A 181 12.85 5.32 8.69
CA THR A 181 14.31 5.30 8.93
C THR A 181 14.95 3.93 8.69
N ALA A 182 14.17 2.87 8.92
CA ALA A 182 14.56 1.47 8.76
C ALA A 182 13.33 0.64 8.42
N ILE A 183 13.54 -0.41 7.63
CA ILE A 183 12.55 -1.46 7.39
C ILE A 183 13.27 -2.79 7.22
N THR A 184 12.71 -3.84 7.81
CA THR A 184 13.20 -5.21 7.64
C THR A 184 12.35 -5.90 6.59
N ILE A 185 13.01 -6.47 5.57
CA ILE A 185 12.37 -7.28 4.55
C ILE A 185 12.46 -8.75 5.00
N PRO A 186 11.33 -9.46 5.24
CA PRO A 186 11.38 -10.84 5.69
C PRO A 186 11.77 -11.80 4.58
N ASP A 187 12.31 -12.97 4.96
CA ASP A 187 12.78 -14.02 4.04
C ASP A 187 11.66 -14.67 3.22
N SER A 188 10.39 -14.38 3.53
CA SER A 188 9.24 -14.76 2.72
C SER A 188 9.12 -13.94 1.43
N VAL A 189 9.66 -12.72 1.40
CA VAL A 189 9.50 -11.79 0.27
C VAL A 189 10.37 -12.26 -0.89
N THR A 190 9.74 -12.41 -2.05
CA THR A 190 10.40 -12.81 -3.30
C THR A 190 10.48 -11.68 -4.32
N THR A 191 9.65 -10.65 -4.17
CA THR A 191 9.50 -9.55 -5.12
C THR A 191 9.27 -8.23 -4.41
N ILE A 192 10.03 -7.21 -4.79
CA ILE A 192 9.78 -5.81 -4.42
C ILE A 192 9.32 -5.08 -5.68
N SER A 193 8.06 -4.69 -5.74
CA SER A 193 7.45 -4.14 -6.95
C SER A 193 7.77 -2.68 -7.21
N GLN A 194 7.35 -2.20 -8.38
CA GLN A 194 7.65 -0.88 -8.90
C GLN A 194 7.34 0.23 -7.88
N GLN A 195 8.31 1.12 -7.66
CA GLN A 195 8.20 2.27 -6.75
C GLN A 195 7.79 1.95 -5.31
N ALA A 196 7.95 0.70 -4.84
CA ALA A 196 7.51 0.28 -3.51
C ALA A 196 8.01 1.18 -2.37
N PHE A 197 9.24 1.67 -2.43
CA PHE A 197 9.90 2.54 -1.45
C PHE A 197 10.32 3.89 -2.03
N LEU A 198 9.76 4.30 -3.18
CA LEU A 198 10.14 5.56 -3.82
C LEU A 198 9.95 6.74 -2.85
N GLY A 199 10.98 7.57 -2.67
CA GLY A 199 10.93 8.74 -1.80
C GLY A 199 10.92 8.43 -0.30
N CYS A 200 11.35 7.23 0.12
CA CYS A 200 11.68 6.95 1.53
C CYS A 200 12.98 7.69 1.92
N SER A 201 12.93 9.01 1.96
CA SER A 201 14.09 9.90 2.02
C SER A 201 14.90 9.81 3.32
N SER A 202 14.32 9.25 4.39
CA SER A 202 15.02 9.01 5.67
C SER A 202 15.57 7.59 5.82
N LEU A 203 15.34 6.69 4.86
CA LEU A 203 15.79 5.31 4.94
C LEU A 203 17.32 5.27 4.84
N THR A 204 18.00 4.83 5.90
CA THR A 204 19.48 4.91 5.99
C THR A 204 20.19 3.64 5.58
N ALA A 205 19.56 2.49 5.78
CA ALA A 205 20.09 1.19 5.45
C ALA A 205 18.97 0.23 5.03
N ILE A 206 19.27 -0.66 4.08
CA ILE A 206 18.37 -1.74 3.68
C ILE A 206 19.17 -3.02 3.44
N THR A 207 18.62 -4.14 3.90
CA THR A 207 19.13 -5.49 3.60
C THR A 207 18.10 -6.20 2.74
N ILE A 208 18.52 -6.65 1.57
CA ILE A 208 17.71 -7.44 0.65
C ILE A 208 18.03 -8.92 0.92
N PRO A 209 17.08 -9.72 1.46
CA PRO A 209 17.34 -11.13 1.78
C PRO A 209 17.49 -11.98 0.52
N ASP A 210 18.10 -13.16 0.67
CA ASP A 210 18.40 -14.08 -0.43
C ASP A 210 17.16 -14.57 -1.18
N SER A 211 16.01 -14.55 -0.51
CA SER A 211 14.69 -14.87 -1.07
C SER A 211 14.24 -13.89 -2.16
N VAL A 212 14.70 -12.64 -2.14
CA VAL A 212 14.29 -11.61 -3.11
C VAL A 212 15.00 -11.87 -4.43
N THR A 213 14.22 -12.30 -5.42
CA THR A 213 14.72 -12.64 -6.76
C THR A 213 14.55 -11.48 -7.74
N LEU A 214 13.64 -10.54 -7.45
CA LEU A 214 13.33 -9.41 -8.31
C LEU A 214 13.03 -8.15 -7.49
N ILE A 215 13.71 -7.06 -7.82
CA ILE A 215 13.35 -5.70 -7.44
C ILE A 215 12.98 -4.98 -8.74
N GLU A 216 11.78 -4.42 -8.82
CA GLU A 216 11.27 -3.77 -10.03
C GLU A 216 11.71 -2.30 -10.14
N ALA A 217 11.31 -1.66 -11.23
CA ALA A 217 11.76 -0.32 -11.58
C ALA A 217 11.47 0.72 -10.48
N TRP A 218 12.42 1.63 -10.26
CA TRP A 218 12.31 2.75 -9.32
C TRP A 218 11.98 2.38 -7.86
N ALA A 219 12.12 1.12 -7.45
CA ALA A 219 11.67 0.64 -6.15
C ALA A 219 12.23 1.44 -4.97
N PHE A 220 13.51 1.85 -5.02
CA PHE A 220 14.17 2.65 -3.99
C PHE A 220 14.63 4.03 -4.51
N ARG A 221 14.02 4.53 -5.59
CA ARG A 221 14.35 5.85 -6.14
C ARG A 221 14.15 6.93 -5.08
N ASP A 222 15.00 7.95 -5.07
CA ASP A 222 14.94 9.09 -4.13
C ASP A 222 15.08 8.69 -2.64
N CYS A 223 15.65 7.51 -2.33
CA CYS A 223 16.11 7.18 -0.98
C CYS A 223 17.43 7.92 -0.67
N VAL A 224 17.36 9.24 -0.59
CA VAL A 224 18.53 10.14 -0.55
C VAL A 224 19.42 9.94 0.68
N ALA A 225 18.89 9.41 1.80
CA ALA A 225 19.67 9.11 3.01
C ALA A 225 20.24 7.68 3.03
N LEU A 226 20.00 6.87 1.99
CA LEU A 226 20.45 5.47 1.97
C LEU A 226 21.97 5.41 1.85
N THR A 227 22.65 5.05 2.93
CA THR A 227 24.12 4.96 2.98
C THR A 227 24.64 3.54 2.81
N LYS A 228 23.84 2.55 3.23
CA LYS A 228 24.21 1.14 3.25
C LYS A 228 23.16 0.28 2.57
N LEU A 229 23.60 -0.49 1.58
CA LEU A 229 22.78 -1.45 0.86
C LEU A 229 23.45 -2.82 0.92
N ILE A 230 22.74 -3.84 1.39
CA ILE A 230 23.16 -5.24 1.29
C ILE A 230 22.26 -5.92 0.26
N LEU A 231 22.86 -6.48 -0.79
CA LEU A 231 22.14 -7.18 -1.86
C LEU A 231 22.35 -8.68 -1.78
N SER A 232 21.28 -9.44 -2.01
CA SER A 232 21.33 -10.87 -2.32
C SER A 232 22.06 -11.10 -3.66
N PRO A 233 23.01 -12.04 -3.79
CA PRO A 233 23.73 -12.32 -5.03
C PRO A 233 22.84 -12.68 -6.23
N ALA A 234 21.63 -13.20 -5.97
CA ALA A 234 20.72 -13.70 -7.00
C ALA A 234 19.72 -12.64 -7.51
N VAL A 235 19.64 -11.48 -6.85
CA VAL A 235 18.58 -10.50 -7.13
C VAL A 235 18.74 -9.88 -8.51
N SER A 236 17.64 -9.80 -9.25
CA SER A 236 17.55 -9.02 -10.49
C SER A 236 17.01 -7.63 -10.16
N ILE A 237 17.71 -6.60 -10.61
CA ILE A 237 17.41 -5.21 -10.29
C ILE A 237 16.84 -4.52 -11.52
N GLY A 238 15.62 -4.02 -11.38
CA GLY A 238 14.90 -3.26 -12.39
C GLY A 238 15.48 -1.86 -12.59
N PRO A 239 15.10 -1.20 -13.69
CA PRO A 239 15.71 0.05 -14.06
C PRO A 239 15.48 1.14 -13.02
N ASP A 240 16.52 1.95 -12.80
CA ASP A 240 16.50 3.15 -11.95
C ASP A 240 16.12 2.88 -10.49
N CYS A 241 16.23 1.63 -10.07
CA CYS A 241 15.84 1.17 -8.75
C CYS A 241 16.44 2.02 -7.63
N PHE A 242 17.71 2.43 -7.77
CA PHE A 242 18.42 3.26 -6.79
C PHE A 242 18.75 4.66 -7.33
N SER A 243 18.07 5.12 -8.38
CA SER A 243 18.30 6.46 -8.91
C SER A 243 18.09 7.54 -7.84
N ASN A 244 18.95 8.56 -7.82
CA ASN A 244 18.96 9.64 -6.82
C ASN A 244 19.18 9.17 -5.36
N CYS A 245 19.75 7.99 -5.11
CA CYS A 245 20.26 7.60 -3.79
C CYS A 245 21.64 8.25 -3.53
N THR A 246 21.66 9.56 -3.32
CA THR A 246 22.89 10.38 -3.33
C THR A 246 23.85 10.10 -2.17
N ALA A 247 23.37 9.55 -1.05
CA ALA A 247 24.22 9.16 0.08
C ALA A 247 24.78 7.72 -0.04
N LEU A 248 24.44 6.97 -1.09
CA LEU A 248 24.85 5.58 -1.23
C LEU A 248 26.34 5.54 -1.58
N ILE A 249 27.15 5.09 -0.62
CA ILE A 249 28.60 4.97 -0.74
C ILE A 249 29.09 3.52 -0.64
N ALA A 250 28.25 2.63 -0.11
CA ALA A 250 28.58 1.23 0.10
C ALA A 250 27.40 0.33 -0.27
N ALA A 251 27.63 -0.51 -1.28
CA ALA A 251 26.82 -1.70 -1.54
C ALA A 251 27.72 -2.93 -1.29
N THR A 252 27.36 -3.79 -0.35
CA THR A 252 28.08 -5.06 -0.16
C THR A 252 27.36 -6.14 -0.94
N ALA A 253 28.06 -6.70 -1.91
CA ALA A 253 27.57 -7.81 -2.71
C ALA A 253 28.76 -8.65 -3.21
N ASP A 254 28.52 -9.90 -3.61
CA ASP A 254 29.53 -10.79 -4.19
C ASP A 254 30.18 -10.14 -5.45
N LYS A 255 31.35 -10.63 -5.86
CA LYS A 255 32.23 -10.08 -6.91
C LYS A 255 31.57 -9.91 -8.29
N ASN A 256 30.38 -10.44 -8.51
CA ASN A 256 29.61 -10.40 -9.76
C ASN A 256 28.46 -9.38 -9.77
N MET A 257 28.34 -8.57 -8.71
CA MET A 257 27.26 -7.58 -8.57
C MET A 257 27.64 -6.18 -9.06
N PRO A 258 26.67 -5.36 -9.49
CA PRO A 258 26.94 -4.00 -9.96
C PRO A 258 27.62 -3.18 -8.87
N THR A 259 28.54 -2.31 -9.28
CA THR A 259 29.13 -1.34 -8.35
C THR A 259 28.08 -0.33 -7.89
N VAL A 260 28.42 0.47 -6.88
CA VAL A 260 27.55 1.59 -6.47
C VAL A 260 27.31 2.55 -7.65
N GLU A 261 28.35 2.83 -8.45
CA GLU A 261 28.22 3.67 -9.64
C GLU A 261 27.25 3.08 -10.67
N ASP A 262 27.30 1.75 -10.90
CA ASP A 262 26.37 1.06 -11.79
C ASP A 262 24.92 1.14 -11.29
N LEU A 263 24.69 0.98 -9.98
CA LEU A 263 23.36 1.09 -9.37
C LEU A 263 22.76 2.49 -9.52
N LEU A 264 23.61 3.52 -9.49
CA LEU A 264 23.23 4.94 -9.61
C LEU A 264 23.17 5.43 -11.07
N ASP A 265 23.88 4.81 -12.01
CA ASP A 265 23.89 5.20 -13.42
C ASP A 265 22.68 4.65 -14.19
N TYR A 266 21.79 5.56 -14.57
CA TYR A 266 20.65 5.33 -15.46
C TYR A 266 21.00 4.51 -16.73
N ARG A 267 22.22 4.66 -17.26
CA ARG A 267 22.67 3.95 -18.47
C ARG A 267 22.96 2.47 -18.22
N TRP A 268 23.36 2.09 -17.01
CA TRP A 268 23.58 0.68 -16.66
C TRP A 268 22.26 -0.09 -16.73
N HIS A 269 21.21 0.49 -16.19
CA HIS A 269 19.84 -0.02 -16.19
C HIS A 269 19.28 -0.23 -17.60
N ARG A 270 19.81 0.50 -18.59
CA ARG A 270 19.42 0.39 -19.99
C ARG A 270 20.20 -0.64 -20.80
N LYS A 271 21.14 -1.38 -20.19
CA LYS A 271 21.85 -2.47 -20.87
C LYS A 271 20.85 -3.57 -21.29
N PRO A 272 20.84 -4.02 -22.56
CA PRO A 272 19.87 -5.02 -23.04
C PRO A 272 19.78 -6.28 -22.18
N ALA A 273 20.91 -6.81 -21.71
CA ALA A 273 20.95 -7.99 -20.86
C ALA A 273 20.24 -7.80 -19.50
N VAL A 274 20.31 -6.59 -18.91
CA VAL A 274 19.63 -6.27 -17.65
C VAL A 274 18.12 -6.20 -17.89
N ILE A 275 17.70 -5.48 -18.94
CA ILE A 275 16.29 -5.35 -19.34
C ILE A 275 15.69 -6.72 -19.66
N GLU A 276 16.38 -7.55 -20.45
CA GLU A 276 15.89 -8.87 -20.86
C GLU A 276 15.71 -9.80 -19.65
N ARG A 277 16.65 -9.81 -18.70
CA ARG A 277 16.55 -10.61 -17.47
C ARG A 277 15.36 -10.19 -16.61
N VAL A 278 15.17 -8.88 -16.42
CA VAL A 278 14.03 -8.33 -15.66
C VAL A 278 12.70 -8.64 -16.35
N ASN A 279 12.62 -8.42 -17.66
CA ASN A 279 11.39 -8.68 -18.43
C ASN A 279 11.03 -10.17 -18.45
N ALA A 280 12.02 -11.08 -18.50
CA ALA A 280 11.79 -12.51 -18.41
C ALA A 280 11.19 -12.90 -17.04
N LEU A 281 11.69 -12.32 -15.96
CA LEU A 281 11.17 -12.57 -14.60
C LEU A 281 9.76 -11.99 -14.40
N LEU A 282 9.50 -10.77 -14.87
CA LEU A 282 8.16 -10.17 -14.87
C LEU A 282 7.16 -11.05 -15.63
N CYS A 283 7.58 -11.61 -16.77
CA CYS A 283 6.75 -12.50 -17.57
C CYS A 283 6.45 -13.81 -16.82
N LEU A 284 7.45 -14.42 -16.19
CA LEU A 284 7.29 -15.63 -15.38
C LEU A 284 6.38 -15.41 -14.16
N LYS A 285 6.44 -14.23 -13.54
CA LYS A 285 5.65 -13.88 -12.36
C LYS A 285 4.23 -13.37 -12.68
N GLY A 286 3.90 -13.19 -13.96
CA GLY A 286 2.59 -12.69 -14.39
C GLY A 286 2.35 -11.20 -14.05
N THR A 287 3.40 -10.44 -13.73
CA THR A 287 3.35 -9.01 -13.35
C THR A 287 3.77 -8.09 -14.50
N TRP A 288 3.60 -8.54 -15.75
CA TRP A 288 4.13 -7.86 -16.94
C TRP A 288 3.28 -6.65 -17.34
N ASP A 289 3.51 -5.51 -16.69
CA ASP A 289 3.20 -4.20 -17.26
C ASP A 289 4.44 -3.68 -18.00
N HIS A 290 4.28 -3.24 -19.25
CA HIS A 290 5.36 -2.82 -20.14
C HIS A 290 6.33 -1.85 -19.42
N VAL A 291 7.60 -2.23 -19.25
CA VAL A 291 8.66 -1.32 -18.80
C VAL A 291 8.99 -0.38 -19.97
N GLU A 292 8.17 0.66 -20.18
CA GLU A 292 8.45 1.69 -21.17
C GLU A 292 9.38 2.78 -20.62
N ASN A 293 10.41 3.10 -21.42
CA ASN A 293 11.24 4.29 -21.28
C ASN A 293 10.36 5.55 -21.44
N HIS A 294 9.95 6.20 -20.35
CA HIS A 294 9.37 7.53 -20.43
C HIS A 294 10.33 8.61 -19.88
N PRO A 295 10.74 9.60 -20.69
CA PRO A 295 11.32 10.83 -20.18
C PRO A 295 10.22 11.80 -19.69
N SER A 296 10.47 12.42 -18.53
CA SER A 296 9.86 13.63 -17.93
C SER A 296 8.34 13.86 -18.00
N GLU A 297 7.77 14.15 -16.83
CA GLU A 297 6.42 14.69 -16.58
C GLU A 297 5.98 15.74 -17.61
N THR A 298 4.93 15.42 -18.38
CA THR A 298 3.69 16.18 -18.56
C THR A 298 2.90 15.51 -19.69
N ASP A 299 1.95 14.63 -19.38
CA ASP A 299 0.64 14.74 -20.03
C ASP A 299 -0.43 13.91 -19.30
N SER A 300 -1.62 14.46 -19.35
CA SER A 300 -2.80 14.07 -18.61
C SER A 300 -3.67 13.08 -19.40
N LEU A 301 -4.33 12.17 -18.67
CA LEU A 301 -5.56 11.48 -19.04
C LEU A 301 -5.54 10.57 -20.30
N LYS A 302 -5.67 9.26 -20.09
CA LYS A 302 -6.85 8.46 -20.52
C LYS A 302 -6.82 7.02 -19.98
N ARG A 303 -7.93 6.66 -19.33
CA ARG A 303 -8.29 5.36 -18.76
C ARG A 303 -8.35 4.23 -19.82
N LYS A 304 -8.13 2.99 -19.39
CA LYS A 304 -9.19 1.96 -19.29
C LYS A 304 -8.71 0.71 -18.53
N ARG A 305 -9.48 0.37 -17.49
CA ARG A 305 -9.50 -0.91 -16.79
C ARG A 305 -10.24 -1.91 -17.68
N THR A 306 -9.71 -3.12 -17.84
CA THR A 306 -10.49 -4.30 -18.25
C THR A 306 -9.97 -5.52 -17.52
N ASP A 307 -10.77 -5.95 -16.55
CA ASP A 307 -11.24 -7.31 -16.23
C ASP A 307 -10.27 -8.50 -16.16
N ASP A 308 -10.41 -9.21 -15.04
CA ASP A 308 -9.78 -10.47 -14.64
C ASP A 308 -9.91 -11.62 -15.65
N ALA A 309 -8.78 -12.28 -15.92
CA ALA A 309 -8.66 -13.74 -16.04
C ALA A 309 -7.18 -14.15 -15.90
N PRO A 310 -6.84 -15.26 -15.21
CA PRO A 310 -5.46 -15.75 -15.18
C PRO A 310 -5.06 -16.23 -16.58
N LEU A 311 -4.05 -15.59 -17.16
CA LEU A 311 -3.47 -15.97 -18.45
C LEU A 311 -3.06 -17.46 -18.41
N ARG A 312 -3.75 -18.30 -19.18
CA ARG A 312 -3.33 -19.69 -19.41
C ARG A 312 -1.99 -19.68 -20.13
N VAL A 313 -1.03 -20.45 -19.61
CA VAL A 313 0.37 -20.61 -20.08
C VAL A 313 0.48 -20.83 -21.61
N THR A 314 -0.56 -21.32 -22.27
CA THR A 314 -0.59 -21.57 -23.71
C THR A 314 -0.79 -20.32 -24.58
N GLU A 315 -1.41 -19.24 -24.07
CA GLU A 315 -1.62 -17.99 -24.84
C GLU A 315 -0.48 -16.97 -24.69
N ALA A 316 0.41 -17.17 -23.71
CA ALA A 316 1.62 -16.37 -23.55
C ALA A 316 2.64 -16.55 -24.69
N ARG A 317 2.53 -17.65 -25.46
CA ARG A 317 3.45 -18.00 -26.56
C ARG A 317 3.48 -16.99 -27.71
N GLU A 318 2.39 -16.25 -27.95
CA GLU A 318 2.29 -15.35 -29.12
C GLU A 318 2.72 -13.91 -28.83
N LYS A 319 2.87 -13.52 -27.56
CA LYS A 319 3.24 -12.14 -27.16
C LYS A 319 4.68 -11.97 -26.67
N ILE A 320 5.41 -13.07 -26.45
CA ILE A 320 6.79 -13.01 -25.92
C ILE A 320 7.79 -12.95 -27.09
N PRO A 321 8.64 -11.91 -27.19
CA PRO A 321 9.70 -11.86 -28.20
C PRO A 321 10.60 -13.10 -28.12
N LYS A 322 10.99 -13.67 -29.27
CA LYS A 322 11.83 -14.90 -29.35
C LYS A 322 13.13 -14.84 -28.53
N VAL A 323 13.64 -13.63 -28.28
CA VAL A 323 14.84 -13.39 -27.45
C VAL A 323 14.56 -13.64 -25.97
N LEU A 324 13.41 -13.21 -25.44
CA LEU A 324 12.98 -13.51 -24.07
C LEU A 324 12.81 -15.02 -23.85
N TRP A 325 12.34 -15.77 -24.85
CA TRP A 325 12.17 -17.21 -24.73
C TRP A 325 13.50 -17.97 -24.61
N ARG A 326 14.57 -17.48 -25.27
CA ARG A 326 15.92 -18.06 -25.11
C ARG A 326 16.45 -17.88 -23.69
N VAL A 327 16.24 -16.71 -23.11
CA VAL A 327 16.61 -16.43 -21.72
C VAL A 327 15.78 -17.30 -20.77
N ILE A 328 14.47 -17.42 -20.97
CA ILE A 328 13.61 -18.30 -20.14
C ILE A 328 14.09 -19.77 -20.15
N LEU A 329 14.54 -20.29 -21.30
CA LEU A 329 15.06 -21.65 -21.43
C LEU A 329 16.44 -21.87 -20.78
N GLU A 330 17.23 -20.83 -20.55
CA GLU A 330 18.51 -20.92 -19.84
C GLU A 330 18.33 -20.99 -18.31
N PHE A 331 17.12 -20.72 -17.81
CA PHE A 331 16.76 -20.72 -16.38
C PHE A 331 15.84 -21.89 -15.96
N LEU A 332 15.43 -22.76 -16.89
CA LEU A 332 14.74 -24.04 -16.63
C LEU A 332 15.73 -25.22 -16.67
#